data_AF-A0A838GH21-F1
#
_entry.id   AF-A0A838GH21-F1
#
_cell.length_a   1.000
_cell.length_b   1.000
_cell.length_c   1.000
_cell.angle_alpha   90.00
_cell.angle_beta   90.00
_cell.angle_gamma   90.00
#
_symmetry.space_group_name_H-M   'P 1'
#
loop_
_entity.id
_entity.type
_entity.pdbx_description
1 polymer ?
#
loop_
_entity_poly.entity_id
_entity_poly.type
_entity_poly.pdbx_seq_one_letter_code
_entity_poly.pdbx_strand_id
1 'polypeptide(L)'
;SPRGGLVNELLALFDIGPVRFLTNTTWARTMMIVLPVWKDMGYAAIIYLASITTISPSLYEAARIDGASRFQQIRQITIPLLKPTMKVVLLLNVLGLLRIFDQIYVMQNPVVRRKVDVLMTYVYDTGIQQYEVGYASAVSVMVLLATLVLTAIVWRLTGFGREN
;
A
#
# COMPACT_ATOMS: atom_id res chain seq x y z
N SER A 1 0.13 -17.77 21.43
CA SER A 1 -1.18 -18.43 21.64
C SER A 1 -2.27 -17.51 21.12
N PRO A 2 -3.27 -17.98 20.34
CA PRO A 2 -4.34 -17.12 19.81
C PRO A 2 -5.26 -16.49 20.87
N ARG A 3 -5.14 -16.90 22.13
CA ARG A 3 -5.88 -16.32 23.26
C ARG A 3 -5.24 -15.08 23.89
N GLY A 4 -4.01 -14.74 23.50
CA GLY A 4 -3.31 -13.55 24.02
C GLY A 4 -3.19 -12.45 22.96
N GLY A 5 -2.95 -11.22 23.43
CA GLY A 5 -2.70 -10.05 22.59
C GLY A 5 -3.80 -9.01 22.72
N LEU A 6 -3.39 -7.73 22.80
CA LEU A 6 -4.26 -6.59 23.09
C LEU A 6 -5.53 -6.55 22.23
N VAL A 7 -5.45 -6.88 20.95
CA VAL A 7 -6.63 -6.88 20.05
C VAL A 7 -7.65 -7.94 20.45
N ASN A 8 -7.21 -9.18 20.74
CA ASN A 8 -8.13 -10.23 21.18
C ASN A 8 -8.67 -9.98 22.59
N GLU A 9 -7.90 -9.31 23.46
CA GLU A 9 -8.37 -8.87 24.78
C GLU A 9 -9.44 -7.79 24.65
N LEU A 10 -9.26 -6.81 23.76
CA LEU A 10 -10.27 -5.80 23.45
C LEU A 10 -11.54 -6.42 22.85
N LEU A 11 -11.40 -7.39 21.94
CA LEU A 11 -12.54 -8.11 21.36
C LEU A 11 -13.33 -8.89 22.43
N ALA A 12 -12.63 -9.47 23.41
CA ALA A 12 -13.27 -10.18 24.52
C ALA A 12 -14.13 -9.25 25.40
N LEU A 13 -13.81 -7.95 25.49
CA LEU A 13 -14.66 -6.97 26.20
C LEU A 13 -16.04 -6.80 25.54
N PHE A 14 -16.15 -7.13 24.24
CA PHE A 14 -17.39 -7.07 23.47
C PHE A 14 -18.02 -8.46 23.24
N ASP A 15 -17.60 -9.47 24.01
CA ASP A 15 -18.04 -10.87 23.90
C ASP A 15 -17.75 -11.49 22.51
N ILE A 16 -16.76 -10.95 21.80
CA ILE A 16 -16.30 -11.50 20.52
C ILE A 16 -15.21 -12.54 20.81
N GLY A 17 -15.41 -13.78 20.33
CA GLY A 17 -14.44 -14.87 20.50
C GLY A 17 -13.05 -14.57 19.88
N PRO A 18 -11.99 -15.24 20.35
CA PRO A 18 -10.62 -14.93 19.95
C PRO A 18 -10.39 -15.19 18.45
N VAL A 19 -9.89 -14.17 17.74
CA VAL A 19 -9.58 -14.25 16.32
C VAL A 19 -8.15 -14.73 16.11
N ARG A 20 -7.99 -15.76 15.27
CA ARG A 20 -6.68 -16.34 14.94
C ARG A 20 -6.04 -15.62 13.76
N PHE A 21 -5.62 -14.38 13.97
CA PHE A 21 -5.16 -13.48 12.91
C PHE A 21 -4.08 -14.06 11.98
N LEU A 22 -3.11 -14.80 12.50
CA LEU A 22 -1.98 -15.35 11.70
C LEU A 22 -2.08 -16.86 11.42
N THR A 23 -3.12 -17.52 11.89
CA THR A 23 -3.30 -18.98 11.71
C THR A 23 -4.49 -19.29 10.83
N ASN A 24 -5.52 -18.42 10.83
CA ASN A 24 -6.58 -18.49 9.84
C ASN A 24 -6.10 -17.81 8.55
N THR A 25 -6.17 -18.53 7.43
CA THR A 25 -5.70 -18.06 6.13
C THR A 25 -6.33 -16.75 5.68
N THR A 26 -7.66 -16.62 5.85
CA THR A 26 -8.40 -15.42 5.43
C THR A 26 -7.92 -14.21 6.23
N TRP A 27 -7.86 -14.34 7.55
CA TRP A 27 -7.38 -13.26 8.41
C TRP A 27 -5.91 -12.94 8.17
N ALA A 28 -5.05 -13.95 7.97
CA ALA A 28 -3.62 -13.73 7.75
C ALA A 28 -3.38 -12.92 6.48
N ARG A 29 -4.08 -13.27 5.38
CA ARG A 29 -4.05 -12.50 4.14
C ARG A 29 -4.53 -11.07 4.35
N THR A 30 -5.65 -10.87 5.06
CA THR A 30 -6.16 -9.53 5.35
C THR A 30 -5.16 -8.71 6.15
N MET A 31 -4.55 -9.28 7.20
CA MET A 31 -3.54 -8.58 8.00
C MET A 31 -2.31 -8.20 7.18
N MET A 32 -1.89 -9.06 6.25
CA MET A 32 -0.78 -8.79 5.33
C MET A 32 -1.07 -7.70 4.30
N ILE A 33 -2.34 -7.32 4.10
CA ILE A 33 -2.73 -6.17 3.27
C ILE A 33 -2.90 -4.93 4.15
N VAL A 34 -3.62 -5.05 5.27
CA VAL A 34 -3.99 -3.92 6.12
C VAL A 34 -2.78 -3.31 6.83
N LEU A 35 -1.85 -4.12 7.34
CA LEU A 35 -0.71 -3.61 8.10
C LEU A 35 0.27 -2.79 7.25
N PRO A 36 0.67 -3.22 6.03
CA PRO A 36 1.43 -2.37 5.13
C PRO A 36 0.71 -1.07 4.78
N VAL A 37 -0.58 -1.14 4.45
CA VAL A 37 -1.36 0.07 4.13
C VAL A 37 -1.34 1.03 5.30
N TRP A 38 -1.59 0.55 6.51
CA TRP A 38 -1.53 1.38 7.72
C TRP A 38 -0.14 1.99 7.95
N LYS A 39 0.93 1.20 7.78
CA LYS A 39 2.32 1.69 7.89
C LYS A 39 2.60 2.79 6.87
N ASP A 40 2.18 2.61 5.62
CA ASP A 40 2.50 3.50 4.50
C ASP A 40 1.58 4.73 4.45
N MET A 41 0.40 4.68 5.08
CA MET A 41 -0.52 5.80 5.21
C MET A 41 0.15 7.03 5.82
N GLY A 42 1.05 6.86 6.81
CA GLY A 42 1.77 7.98 7.42
C GLY A 42 2.66 8.71 6.44
N TYR A 43 3.41 7.98 5.61
CA TYR A 43 4.27 8.56 4.58
C TYR A 43 3.46 9.28 3.50
N ALA A 44 2.38 8.65 3.02
CA ALA A 44 1.48 9.28 2.04
C ALA A 44 0.84 10.55 2.60
N ALA A 45 0.42 10.56 3.87
CA ALA A 45 -0.17 11.72 4.52
C ALA A 45 0.78 12.93 4.56
N ILE A 46 2.08 12.71 4.79
CA ILE A 46 3.09 13.79 4.77
C ILE A 46 3.18 14.41 3.38
N ILE A 47 3.25 13.59 2.33
CA ILE A 47 3.32 14.08 0.94
C ILE A 47 2.06 14.87 0.56
N TYR A 48 0.88 14.36 0.93
CA TYR A 48 -0.37 15.05 0.68
C TYR A 48 -0.47 16.35 1.47
N LEU A 49 -0.07 16.37 2.75
CA LEU A 49 -0.09 17.58 3.57
C LEU A 49 0.81 18.67 2.99
N ALA A 50 2.05 18.32 2.62
CA ALA A 50 2.99 19.24 1.98
C ALA A 50 2.42 19.83 0.67
N SER A 51 1.67 19.03 -0.09
CA SER A 51 1.01 19.50 -1.32
C SER A 51 -0.22 20.36 -1.05
N ILE A 52 -1.00 20.07 0.00
CA ILE A 52 -2.15 20.89 0.38
C ILE A 52 -1.69 22.29 0.81
N THR A 53 -0.54 22.40 1.50
CA THR A 53 -0.02 23.69 1.97
C THR A 53 0.39 24.65 0.85
N THR A 54 0.56 24.17 -0.38
CA THR A 54 0.87 25.03 -1.54
C THR A 54 -0.39 25.60 -2.20
N ILE A 55 -1.58 25.09 -1.86
CA ILE A 55 -2.85 25.57 -2.41
C ILE A 55 -3.17 26.94 -1.79
N SER A 56 -3.40 27.95 -2.64
CA SER A 56 -3.73 29.30 -2.18
C SER A 56 -4.98 29.32 -1.27
N PRO A 57 -4.90 29.94 -0.08
CA PRO A 57 -6.06 30.13 0.79
C PRO A 57 -7.20 30.92 0.13
N SER A 58 -6.88 31.80 -0.83
CA SER A 58 -7.87 32.64 -1.53
C SER A 58 -8.91 31.83 -2.30
N LEU A 59 -8.54 30.63 -2.80
CA LEU A 59 -9.49 29.74 -3.48
C LEU A 59 -10.57 29.22 -2.52
N TYR A 60 -10.19 28.90 -1.28
CA TYR A 60 -11.13 28.47 -0.25
C TYR A 60 -11.96 29.63 0.30
N GLU A 61 -11.40 30.84 0.37
CA GLU A 61 -12.13 32.06 0.73
C GLU A 61 -13.21 32.40 -0.29
N ALA A 62 -12.85 32.46 -1.57
CA ALA A 62 -13.80 32.69 -2.66
C ALA A 62 -14.92 31.64 -2.65
N ALA A 63 -14.57 30.35 -2.53
CA ALA A 63 -15.58 29.29 -2.49
C ALA A 63 -16.52 29.40 -1.27
N ARG A 64 -16.03 29.90 -0.12
CA ARG A 64 -16.90 30.16 1.04
C ARG A 64 -17.86 31.33 0.80
N ILE A 65 -17.40 32.38 0.10
CA ILE A 65 -18.25 33.51 -0.30
C ILE A 65 -19.35 33.01 -1.24
N ASP A 66 -19.02 32.09 -2.15
CA ASP A 66 -19.98 31.44 -3.07
C ASP A 66 -20.87 30.38 -2.39
N GLY A 67 -20.78 30.22 -1.06
CA GLY A 67 -21.62 29.29 -0.29
C GLY A 67 -21.22 27.81 -0.38
N ALA A 68 -20.01 27.49 -0.85
CA ALA A 68 -19.54 26.11 -0.96
C ALA A 68 -19.26 25.49 0.42
N SER A 69 -19.87 24.32 0.67
CA SER A 69 -19.62 23.48 1.85
C SER A 69 -18.22 22.87 1.85
N ARG A 70 -17.75 22.38 3.01
CA ARG A 70 -16.43 21.75 3.15
C ARG A 70 -16.21 20.57 2.19
N PHE A 71 -17.24 19.74 1.99
CA PHE A 71 -17.14 18.60 1.07
C PHE A 71 -17.03 19.06 -0.40
N GLN A 72 -17.73 20.14 -0.78
CA GLN A 72 -17.60 20.74 -2.11
C GLN A 72 -16.20 21.31 -2.32
N GLN A 73 -15.64 22.01 -1.33
CA GLN A 73 -14.26 22.52 -1.38
C GLN A 73 -13.25 21.37 -1.57
N ILE A 74 -13.38 20.28 -0.82
CA ILE A 74 -12.50 19.10 -0.97
C ILE A 74 -12.62 18.53 -2.39
N ARG A 75 -13.84 18.30 -2.87
CA ARG A 75 -14.08 17.64 -4.15
C ARG A 75 -13.73 18.51 -5.37
N GLN A 76 -13.95 19.81 -5.29
CA GLN A 76 -13.83 20.74 -6.42
C GLN A 76 -12.53 21.54 -6.42
N ILE A 77 -11.89 21.73 -5.26
CA ILE A 77 -10.64 22.49 -5.14
C ILE A 77 -9.50 21.55 -4.77
N THR A 78 -9.58 20.92 -3.59
CA THR A 78 -8.46 20.15 -3.04
C THR A 78 -8.10 18.93 -3.91
N ILE A 79 -9.06 18.06 -4.22
CA ILE A 79 -8.81 16.84 -5.01
C ILE A 79 -8.27 17.17 -6.42
N PRO A 80 -8.87 18.10 -7.19
CA PRO A 80 -8.35 18.46 -8.50
C PRO A 80 -6.95 19.04 -8.47
N LEU A 81 -6.63 19.90 -7.49
CA LEU A 81 -5.30 20.50 -7.34
C LEU A 81 -4.26 19.51 -6.80
N LEU A 82 -4.67 18.48 -6.07
CA LEU A 82 -3.79 17.40 -5.62
C LEU A 82 -3.53 16.33 -6.69
N LYS A 83 -4.19 16.37 -7.86
CA LYS A 83 -3.99 15.36 -8.91
C LYS A 83 -2.52 15.11 -9.26
N PRO A 84 -1.64 16.12 -9.43
CA PRO A 84 -0.23 15.88 -9.73
C PRO A 84 0.47 15.09 -8.63
N THR A 85 0.25 15.46 -7.36
CA THR A 85 0.76 14.73 -6.19
C THR A 85 0.21 13.29 -6.15
N MET A 86 -1.09 13.09 -6.38
CA MET A 86 -1.70 11.76 -6.40
C MET A 86 -1.06 10.88 -7.47
N LYS A 87 -0.73 11.42 -8.66
CA LYS A 87 -0.03 10.68 -9.71
C LYS A 87 1.36 10.24 -9.25
N VAL A 88 2.13 11.14 -8.63
CA VAL A 88 3.47 10.82 -8.10
C VAL A 88 3.38 9.73 -7.04
N VAL A 89 2.50 9.88 -6.05
CA VAL A 89 2.30 8.89 -4.99
C VAL A 89 1.86 7.55 -5.56
N LEU A 90 0.95 7.53 -6.54
CA LEU A 90 0.51 6.32 -7.21
C LEU A 90 1.69 5.62 -7.92
N LEU A 91 2.51 6.35 -8.66
CA LEU A 91 3.68 5.80 -9.34
C LEU A 91 4.69 5.20 -8.35
N LEU A 92 4.97 5.88 -7.24
CA LEU A 92 5.85 5.38 -6.19
C LEU A 92 5.31 4.08 -5.56
N ASN A 93 4.00 4.00 -5.32
CA ASN A 93 3.39 2.78 -4.81
C ASN A 93 3.49 1.64 -5.82
N VAL A 94 3.19 1.90 -7.09
CA VAL A 94 3.23 0.90 -8.18
C VAL A 94 4.63 0.31 -8.36
N LEU A 95 5.68 1.13 -8.23
CA LEU A 95 7.07 0.68 -8.24
C LEU A 95 7.39 -0.33 -7.12
N GLY A 96 6.70 -0.24 -5.99
CA GLY A 96 6.89 -1.12 -4.83
C GLY A 96 6.03 -2.39 -4.84
N LEU A 97 4.94 -2.44 -5.61
CA LEU A 97 3.90 -3.47 -5.49
C LEU A 97 4.44 -4.91 -5.63
N LEU A 98 5.27 -5.17 -6.63
CA LEU A 98 5.81 -6.52 -6.87
C LEU A 98 7.04 -6.84 -6.01
N ARG A 99 7.53 -5.86 -5.25
CA ARG A 99 8.74 -5.97 -4.42
C ARG A 99 8.45 -6.20 -2.94
N ILE A 100 7.17 -6.33 -2.57
CA ILE A 100 6.76 -6.63 -1.19
C ILE A 100 7.39 -7.96 -0.77
N PHE A 101 8.12 -7.95 0.34
CA PHE A 101 8.86 -9.12 0.82
C PHE A 101 8.89 -9.15 2.35
N ASP A 102 9.48 -8.12 2.94
CA ASP A 102 9.73 -7.95 4.37
C ASP A 102 8.52 -8.27 5.24
N GLN A 103 7.38 -7.61 4.97
CA GLN A 103 6.17 -7.81 5.76
C GLN A 103 5.66 -9.26 5.67
N ILE A 104 5.59 -9.79 4.45
CA ILE A 104 5.09 -11.15 4.20
C ILE A 104 6.01 -12.16 4.86
N TYR A 105 7.32 -12.00 4.70
CA TYR A 105 8.33 -12.90 5.23
C TYR A 105 8.33 -12.96 6.76
N VAL A 106 8.15 -11.81 7.43
CA VAL A 106 8.09 -11.75 8.90
C VAL A 106 6.78 -12.31 9.46
N MET A 107 5.66 -12.12 8.76
CA MET A 107 4.35 -12.53 9.26
C MET A 107 3.94 -13.94 8.85
N GLN A 108 4.54 -14.50 7.80
CA GLN A 108 4.22 -15.84 7.33
C GLN A 108 4.66 -16.92 8.33
N ASN A 109 3.99 -18.06 8.26
CA ASN A 109 4.34 -19.25 9.02
C ASN A 109 3.87 -20.49 8.25
N PRO A 110 4.30 -21.71 8.63
CA PRO A 110 3.98 -22.93 7.89
C PRO A 110 2.47 -23.15 7.64
N VAL A 111 1.60 -22.64 8.52
CA VAL A 111 0.14 -22.82 8.40
C VAL A 111 -0.45 -21.96 7.28
N VAL A 112 0.03 -20.73 7.10
CA VAL A 112 -0.56 -19.76 6.15
C VAL A 112 0.27 -19.56 4.89
N ARG A 113 1.52 -20.04 4.86
CA ARG A 113 2.51 -19.79 3.79
C ARG A 113 1.97 -19.97 2.38
N ARG A 114 1.30 -21.09 2.08
CA ARG A 114 0.79 -21.40 0.72
C ARG A 114 -0.26 -20.43 0.14
N LYS A 115 -0.76 -19.51 0.97
CA LYS A 115 -1.88 -18.63 0.62
C LYS A 115 -1.51 -17.16 0.66
N VAL A 116 -0.30 -16.87 1.11
CA VAL A 116 0.22 -15.53 1.36
C VAL A 116 1.61 -15.33 0.79
N ASP A 117 2.19 -16.37 0.19
CA ASP A 117 3.44 -16.32 -0.52
C ASP A 117 3.37 -15.38 -1.72
N VAL A 118 4.49 -14.71 -1.96
CA VAL A 118 4.68 -13.74 -3.04
C VAL A 118 5.94 -14.08 -3.82
N LEU A 119 6.10 -13.49 -5.01
CA LEU A 119 7.26 -13.75 -5.88
C LEU A 119 8.59 -13.54 -5.15
N MET A 120 8.69 -12.49 -4.33
CA MET A 120 9.93 -12.20 -3.61
C MET A 120 10.24 -13.20 -2.48
N THR A 121 9.22 -13.78 -1.82
CA THR A 121 9.48 -14.85 -0.83
C THR A 121 9.96 -16.12 -1.52
N TYR A 122 9.41 -16.43 -2.69
CA TYR A 122 9.88 -17.54 -3.51
C TYR A 122 11.33 -17.35 -3.98
N VAL A 123 11.67 -16.15 -4.48
CA VAL A 123 13.04 -15.77 -4.85
C VAL A 123 14.00 -15.97 -3.68
N TYR A 124 13.60 -15.55 -2.47
CA TYR A 124 14.41 -15.74 -1.28
C TYR A 124 14.60 -17.22 -0.93
N ASP A 125 13.53 -18.01 -0.95
CA ASP A 125 13.60 -19.44 -0.64
C ASP A 125 14.52 -20.17 -1.63
N THR A 126 14.36 -19.95 -2.93
CA THR A 126 15.17 -20.63 -3.94
C THR A 126 16.60 -20.10 -3.99
N GLY A 127 16.80 -18.79 -3.91
CA GLY A 127 18.13 -18.19 -4.03
C GLY A 127 19.00 -18.36 -2.80
N ILE A 128 18.42 -18.19 -1.60
CA ILE A 128 19.16 -18.16 -0.34
C ILE A 128 19.04 -19.48 0.41
N GLN A 129 17.84 -20.05 0.55
CA GLN A 129 17.68 -21.30 1.34
C GLN A 129 18.10 -22.54 0.55
N GLN A 130 17.84 -22.56 -0.77
CA GLN A 130 18.17 -23.71 -1.64
C GLN A 130 19.49 -23.52 -2.40
N TYR A 131 20.14 -22.36 -2.25
CA TYR A 131 21.40 -22.00 -2.93
C TYR A 131 21.33 -21.96 -4.48
N GLU A 132 20.13 -21.88 -5.06
CA GLU A 132 19.92 -21.81 -6.51
C GLU A 132 19.92 -20.34 -6.99
N VAL A 133 21.04 -19.65 -6.76
CA VAL A 133 21.18 -18.21 -7.02
C VAL A 133 20.92 -17.85 -8.49
N GLY A 134 21.32 -18.69 -9.43
CA GLY A 134 21.11 -18.45 -10.86
C GLY A 134 19.63 -18.41 -11.25
N TYR A 135 18.85 -19.37 -10.74
CA TYR A 135 17.41 -19.41 -10.98
C TYR A 135 16.68 -18.26 -10.29
N ALA A 136 17.00 -17.99 -9.02
CA ALA A 136 16.41 -16.89 -8.26
C ALA A 136 16.71 -15.51 -8.90
N SER A 137 17.89 -15.34 -9.48
CA SER A 137 18.27 -14.13 -10.22
C SER A 137 17.43 -13.97 -11.49
N ALA A 138 17.20 -15.04 -12.25
CA ALA A 138 16.35 -14.99 -13.44
C ALA A 138 14.91 -14.60 -13.10
N VAL A 139 14.34 -15.17 -12.03
CA VAL A 139 13.00 -14.80 -11.54
C VAL A 139 12.97 -13.33 -11.09
N SER A 140 14.02 -12.86 -10.41
CA SER A 140 14.12 -11.44 -9.99
C SER A 140 14.13 -10.47 -11.17
N VAL A 141 14.80 -10.84 -12.28
CA VAL A 141 14.76 -10.07 -13.52
C VAL A 141 13.35 -10.04 -14.12
N MET A 142 12.62 -11.16 -14.08
CA MET A 142 11.22 -11.18 -14.52
C MET A 142 10.32 -10.27 -13.67
N VAL A 143 10.53 -10.25 -12.35
CA VAL A 143 9.84 -9.32 -11.45
C VAL A 143 10.15 -7.87 -11.79
N LEU A 144 11.42 -7.55 -12.09
CA LEU A 144 11.84 -6.23 -12.53
C LEU A 144 11.11 -5.82 -13.82
N LEU A 145 11.11 -6.69 -14.84
CA LEU A 145 10.43 -6.43 -16.11
C LEU A 145 8.93 -6.23 -15.92
N ALA A 146 8.28 -7.07 -15.12
CA ALA A 146 6.86 -6.93 -14.79
C ALA A 146 6.58 -5.60 -14.07
N THR A 147 7.46 -5.18 -13.16
CA THR A 147 7.35 -3.89 -12.45
C THR A 147 7.49 -2.72 -13.42
N LEU A 148 8.43 -2.79 -14.37
CA LEU A 148 8.62 -1.76 -15.40
C LEU A 148 7.41 -1.66 -16.32
N VAL A 149 6.87 -2.78 -16.79
CA VAL A 149 5.67 -2.82 -17.64
C VAL A 149 4.46 -2.23 -16.89
N LEU A 150 4.24 -2.64 -15.64
CA LEU A 150 3.15 -2.11 -14.82
C LEU A 150 3.29 -0.60 -14.61
N THR A 151 4.50 -0.14 -14.29
CA THR A 151 4.79 1.29 -14.11
C THR A 151 4.58 2.07 -15.40
N ALA A 152 5.02 1.55 -16.55
CA ALA A 152 4.82 2.19 -17.85
C ALA A 152 3.33 2.30 -18.22
N ILE A 153 2.53 1.28 -17.92
CA ILE A 153 1.07 1.31 -18.09
C ILE A 153 0.47 2.42 -17.24
N VAL A 154 0.79 2.46 -15.94
CA VAL A 154 0.26 3.48 -15.03
C VAL A 154 0.71 4.88 -15.43
N TRP A 155 1.96 5.05 -15.82
CA TRP A 155 2.50 6.30 -16.34
C TRP A 155 1.69 6.78 -17.55
N ARG A 156 1.43 5.89 -18.51
CA ARG A 156 0.65 6.22 -19.71
C ARG A 156 -0.79 6.57 -19.38
N LEU A 157 -1.45 5.82 -18.48
CA LEU A 157 -2.84 6.04 -18.07
C LEU A 157 -3.01 7.34 -17.29
N THR A 158 -2.05 7.68 -16.43
CA THR A 158 -2.06 8.93 -15.65
C THR A 158 -1.70 10.16 -16.46
N GLY A 159 -1.25 9.98 -17.72
CA GLY A 159 -0.81 11.06 -18.59
C GLY A 159 0.38 11.82 -18.01
N PHE A 160 1.22 11.13 -17.22
CA PHE A 160 2.39 11.73 -16.59
C PHE A 160 3.34 12.24 -17.70
N GLY A 161 3.60 13.56 -17.73
CA GLY A 161 4.33 14.22 -18.80
C GLY A 161 3.50 14.87 -19.92
N ARG A 162 2.16 14.86 -19.83
CA ARG A 162 1.27 15.64 -20.74
C ARG A 162 0.82 16.98 -20.16
N GLU A 163 1.44 17.39 -19.05
CA GLU A 163 1.23 18.69 -18.44
C GLU A 163 2.19 19.67 -19.14
N ASN A 164 1.66 20.33 -20.18
CA ASN A 164 2.25 21.49 -20.85
C ASN A 164 2.11 22.74 -19.98
#